data_AF-A0A930ZCK9-F1
#
_entry.id   AF-A0A930ZCK9-F1
#
_cell.length_a   1.000
_cell.length_b   1.000
_cell.length_c   1.000
_cell.angle_alpha   90.00
_cell.angle_beta   90.00
_cell.angle_gamma   90.00
#
_symmetry.space_group_name_H-M   'P 1'
#
loop_
_entity.id
_entity.type
_entity.pdbx_description
1 polymer ?
#
loop_
_entity_poly.entity_id
_entity_poly.type
_entity_poly.pdbx_seq_one_letter_code
_entity_poly.pdbx_strand_id
1 'polypeptide(L)'
;MSEMARPTSGDVANFDVAKICMNGHVANAYTKLRPDSGGAFCGACGEKTITACPNCDESIRGPYIGPPTFVSDYERPDSLSIFESPESHPPAIDHSFNPPLFCINCGSPYPWTQRKLQEARELIRQAEALTADEKLALEADVNDLTRDAPRTLTAAIRIRAVLARVPGVVGSALRDIIVEVASEAAKKIILGP
;
A
#
# COMPACT_ATOMS: atom_id res chain seq x y z
N MET A 1 -41.38 8.02 -9.89
CA MET A 1 -40.34 8.68 -10.69
C MET A 1 -39.33 9.24 -9.69
N SER A 2 -38.24 8.50 -9.46
CA SER A 2 -37.24 8.89 -8.47
C SER A 2 -36.31 9.90 -9.12
N GLU A 3 -36.32 11.14 -8.65
CA GLU A 3 -35.41 12.20 -9.09
C GLU A 3 -33.96 11.76 -8.88
N MET A 4 -33.25 11.53 -9.98
CA MET A 4 -31.80 11.45 -9.96
C MET A 4 -31.28 12.89 -9.96
N ALA A 5 -30.77 13.33 -8.80
CA ALA A 5 -30.10 14.61 -8.68
C ALA A 5 -28.91 14.68 -9.66
N ARG A 6 -28.86 15.73 -10.49
CA ARG A 6 -27.71 16.03 -11.34
C ARG A 6 -26.51 16.38 -10.45
N PRO A 7 -25.33 15.73 -10.62
CA PRO A 7 -24.15 16.12 -9.86
C PRO A 7 -23.71 17.52 -10.28
N THR A 8 -23.60 18.41 -9.29
CA THR A 8 -23.02 19.75 -9.43
C THR A 8 -21.54 19.64 -9.80
N SER A 9 -21.05 20.53 -10.64
CA SER A 9 -19.72 20.57 -11.24
C SER A 9 -18.56 20.86 -10.26
N GLY A 10 -18.64 20.35 -9.02
CA GLY A 10 -17.61 20.44 -7.98
C GLY A 10 -17.21 19.10 -7.35
N ASP A 11 -17.89 18.00 -7.67
CA ASP A 11 -17.72 16.70 -7.00
C ASP A 11 -17.02 15.65 -7.88
N VAL A 12 -16.04 16.05 -8.69
CA VAL A 12 -15.15 15.06 -9.31
C VAL A 12 -14.22 14.59 -8.19
N ALA A 13 -14.61 13.53 -7.49
CA ALA A 13 -13.74 12.89 -6.52
C ALA A 13 -12.45 12.53 -7.26
N ASN A 14 -11.37 13.26 -6.97
CA ASN A 14 -10.06 13.07 -7.61
C ASN A 14 -9.54 11.64 -7.45
N PHE A 15 -10.05 10.88 -6.48
CA PHE A 15 -9.67 9.50 -6.21
C PHE A 15 -10.88 8.57 -6.12
N ASP A 16 -10.69 7.35 -6.61
CA ASP A 16 -11.59 6.22 -6.38
C ASP A 16 -11.46 5.71 -4.92
N VAL A 17 -12.17 4.65 -4.59
CA VAL A 17 -12.12 3.94 -3.32
C VAL A 17 -11.59 2.53 -3.56
N ALA A 18 -10.55 2.17 -2.83
CA ALA A 18 -9.99 0.83 -2.87
C ALA A 18 -10.72 -0.10 -1.88
N LYS A 19 -10.97 -1.33 -2.31
CA LYS A 19 -11.43 -2.45 -1.51
C LYS A 19 -10.27 -3.41 -1.31
N ILE A 20 -9.83 -3.57 -0.07
CA ILE A 20 -8.62 -4.31 0.30
C ILE A 20 -8.96 -5.28 1.44
N CYS A 21 -8.41 -6.48 1.42
CA CYS A 21 -8.63 -7.44 2.52
C CYS A 21 -7.83 -7.08 3.77
N MET A 22 -8.22 -7.57 4.95
CA MET A 22 -7.47 -7.28 6.18
C MET A 22 -6.02 -7.82 6.17
N ASN A 23 -5.66 -8.68 5.22
CA ASN A 23 -4.29 -9.12 4.95
C ASN A 23 -3.55 -8.28 3.90
N GLY A 24 -4.21 -7.33 3.23
CA GLY A 24 -3.58 -6.35 2.33
C GLY A 24 -3.68 -6.67 0.84
N HIS A 25 -4.32 -7.78 0.45
CA HIS A 25 -4.60 -8.04 -0.97
C HIS A 25 -5.65 -7.07 -1.50
N VAL A 26 -5.32 -6.39 -2.60
CA VAL A 26 -6.23 -5.49 -3.29
C VAL A 26 -7.30 -6.33 -4.00
N ALA A 27 -8.53 -6.27 -3.52
CA ALA A 27 -9.65 -6.99 -4.13
C ALA A 27 -10.27 -6.20 -5.28
N ASN A 28 -10.28 -4.86 -5.17
CA ASN A 28 -10.70 -3.95 -6.23
C ASN A 28 -10.14 -2.54 -5.95
N ALA A 29 -9.29 -1.99 -6.81
CA ALA A 29 -8.76 -0.64 -6.64
C ALA A 29 -9.79 0.46 -7.00
N TYR A 30 -10.81 0.12 -7.80
CA TYR A 30 -11.73 1.06 -8.45
C TYR A 30 -13.19 0.77 -8.05
N THR A 31 -13.50 0.83 -6.74
CA THR A 31 -14.81 0.39 -6.23
C THR A 31 -15.97 1.27 -6.73
N LYS A 32 -15.76 2.57 -6.95
CA LYS A 32 -16.80 3.47 -7.49
C LYS A 32 -17.03 3.19 -8.97
N LEU A 33 -15.97 3.00 -9.76
CA LEU A 33 -16.09 2.73 -11.21
C LEU A 33 -16.55 1.30 -11.51
N ARG A 34 -16.23 0.34 -10.65
CA ARG A 34 -16.51 -1.09 -10.82
C ARG A 34 -17.07 -1.69 -9.52
N PRO A 35 -18.31 -1.34 -9.11
CA PRO A 35 -18.88 -1.76 -7.83
C PRO A 35 -19.09 -3.28 -7.72
N ASP A 36 -19.35 -3.95 -8.85
CA ASP A 36 -19.58 -5.39 -8.92
C ASP A 36 -18.30 -6.22 -8.71
N SER A 37 -17.14 -5.57 -8.67
CA SER A 37 -15.84 -6.22 -8.46
C SER A 37 -15.43 -6.26 -6.98
N GLY A 38 -14.77 -7.34 -6.58
CA GLY A 38 -13.98 -7.42 -5.34
C GLY A 38 -14.63 -8.05 -4.10
N GLY A 39 -15.82 -8.67 -4.22
CA GLY A 39 -16.42 -9.54 -3.19
C GLY A 39 -16.58 -8.94 -1.78
N ALA A 40 -17.14 -9.72 -0.84
CA ALA A 40 -17.09 -9.41 0.60
C ALA A 40 -15.86 -10.03 1.29
N PHE A 41 -15.26 -11.03 0.64
CA PHE A 41 -14.09 -11.76 1.08
C PHE A 41 -13.06 -11.83 -0.04
N CYS A 42 -11.80 -11.93 0.35
CA CYS A 42 -10.67 -12.01 -0.58
C CYS A 42 -10.63 -13.38 -1.27
N GLY A 43 -10.55 -13.40 -2.60
CA GLY A 43 -10.36 -14.65 -3.35
C GLY A 43 -9.00 -15.32 -3.12
N ALA A 44 -7.97 -14.57 -2.70
CA ALA A 44 -6.62 -15.09 -2.50
C ALA A 44 -6.41 -15.72 -1.11
N CYS A 45 -7.06 -15.18 -0.06
CA CYS A 45 -6.81 -15.63 1.32
C CYS A 45 -8.07 -15.80 2.19
N GLY A 46 -9.27 -15.56 1.66
CA GLY A 46 -10.54 -15.75 2.37
C GLY A 46 -10.87 -14.67 3.42
N GLU A 47 -9.98 -13.71 3.67
CA GLU A 47 -10.19 -12.67 4.69
C GLU A 47 -11.18 -11.58 4.24
N LYS A 48 -11.89 -10.98 5.19
CA LYS A 48 -12.86 -9.90 4.95
C LYS A 48 -12.22 -8.72 4.22
N THR A 49 -12.94 -8.16 3.25
CA THR A 49 -12.56 -6.93 2.55
C THR A 49 -13.18 -5.69 3.19
N ILE A 50 -12.43 -4.59 3.16
CA ILE A 50 -12.82 -3.29 3.70
C ILE A 50 -12.59 -2.19 2.66
N THR A 51 -13.44 -1.17 2.69
CA THR A 51 -13.35 0.04 1.84
C THR A 51 -13.16 1.32 2.67
N ALA A 52 -13.12 1.19 4.00
CA ALA A 52 -13.00 2.28 4.95
C ALA A 52 -12.05 1.93 6.08
N CYS A 53 -11.45 2.95 6.69
CA CYS A 53 -10.59 2.81 7.84
C CYS A 53 -11.39 2.31 9.05
N PRO A 54 -11.00 1.19 9.69
CA PRO A 54 -11.74 0.66 10.84
C PRO A 54 -11.66 1.54 12.11
N ASN A 55 -10.82 2.58 12.11
CA ASN A 55 -10.63 3.48 13.26
C ASN A 55 -11.39 4.80 13.14
N CYS A 56 -11.65 5.29 11.92
CA CYS A 56 -12.26 6.61 11.71
C CYS A 56 -13.25 6.65 10.53
N ASP A 57 -13.56 5.50 9.93
CA ASP A 57 -14.48 5.31 8.81
C ASP A 57 -14.13 6.08 7.51
N GLU A 58 -12.97 6.74 7.45
CA GLU A 58 -12.48 7.38 6.23
C GLU A 58 -12.32 6.36 5.10
N SER A 59 -12.81 6.71 3.90
CA SER A 59 -12.70 5.82 2.73
C SER A 59 -11.25 5.55 2.36
N ILE A 60 -10.92 4.29 2.05
CA ILE A 60 -9.57 3.93 1.64
C ILE A 60 -9.35 4.47 0.24
N ARG A 61 -8.41 5.41 0.12
CA ARG A 61 -8.10 6.09 -1.14
C ARG A 61 -7.62 5.08 -2.19
N GLY A 62 -8.35 4.99 -3.29
CA GLY A 62 -7.97 4.27 -4.50
C GLY A 62 -7.18 5.16 -5.46
N PRO A 63 -6.98 4.71 -6.71
CA PRO A 63 -6.26 5.45 -7.73
C PRO A 63 -6.88 6.80 -8.06
N TYR A 64 -6.06 7.71 -8.58
CA TYR A 64 -6.54 9.01 -9.07
C TYR A 64 -7.38 8.81 -10.33
N ILE A 65 -8.59 9.38 -10.34
CA ILE A 65 -9.56 9.32 -11.43
C ILE A 65 -9.97 10.71 -11.93
N GLY A 66 -9.25 11.76 -11.49
CA GLY A 66 -9.52 13.13 -11.94
C GLY A 66 -9.25 13.32 -13.44
N PRO A 67 -9.64 14.47 -14.01
CA PRO A 67 -9.52 14.71 -15.45
C PRO A 67 -8.07 14.48 -15.90
N PRO A 68 -7.84 13.96 -17.12
CA PRO A 68 -6.50 13.82 -17.65
C PRO A 68 -5.82 15.17 -17.51
N THR A 69 -4.71 15.21 -16.76
CA THR A 69 -3.85 16.39 -16.74
C THR A 69 -3.49 16.65 -18.19
N PHE A 70 -3.94 17.78 -18.74
CA PHE A 70 -3.51 18.23 -20.06
C PHE A 70 -1.99 18.31 -20.02
N VAL A 71 -1.31 17.27 -20.47
CA VAL A 71 0.09 17.37 -20.87
C VAL A 71 0.04 18.26 -22.10
N SER A 72 0.32 19.55 -21.90
CA SER A 72 0.17 20.58 -22.91
C SER A 72 1.03 20.34 -24.14
N ASP A 73 2.16 19.64 -24.04
CA ASP A 73 3.19 19.73 -25.08
C ASP A 73 3.76 18.36 -25.52
N TYR A 74 2.90 17.37 -25.81
CA TYR A 74 3.33 16.26 -26.67
C TYR A 74 2.87 16.55 -28.09
N GLU A 75 3.77 17.07 -28.92
CA GLU A 75 3.55 17.26 -30.35
C GLU A 75 3.06 15.94 -30.95
N ARG A 76 1.79 15.96 -31.37
CA ARG A 76 1.12 14.85 -32.04
C ARG A 76 1.85 14.58 -33.35
N PRO A 77 2.49 13.40 -33.56
CA PRO A 77 2.99 13.06 -34.88
C PRO A 77 1.78 12.90 -35.80
N ASP A 78 1.73 13.72 -36.85
CA ASP A 78 0.80 13.57 -37.97
C ASP A 78 1.12 12.29 -38.72
N SER A 79 0.61 11.14 -38.26
CA SER A 79 0.32 10.01 -39.14
C SER A 79 -0.50 8.92 -38.44
N LEU A 80 -1.78 8.92 -38.82
CA LEU A 80 -2.60 7.75 -39.18
C LEU A 80 -2.98 6.74 -38.08
N SER A 81 -4.30 6.65 -37.90
CA SER A 81 -5.09 5.51 -37.37
C SER A 81 -4.58 4.93 -36.05
N ILE A 82 -5.21 5.24 -34.92
CA ILE A 82 -6.35 4.46 -34.42
C ILE A 82 -7.30 5.41 -33.69
N PHE A 83 -8.51 5.59 -34.23
CA PHE A 83 -9.63 6.18 -33.51
C PHE A 83 -10.35 5.02 -32.80
N GLU A 84 -9.73 4.48 -31.75
CA GLU A 84 -10.47 3.65 -30.79
C GLU A 84 -11.19 4.62 -29.85
N SER A 85 -12.51 4.53 -29.87
CA SER A 85 -13.42 5.31 -29.05
C SER A 85 -12.95 5.32 -27.58
N PRO A 86 -12.93 6.48 -26.89
CA PRO A 86 -12.52 6.57 -25.48
C PRO A 86 -13.39 5.76 -24.50
N GLU A 87 -14.46 5.12 -24.98
CA GLU A 87 -15.47 4.45 -24.15
C GLU A 87 -15.30 2.92 -24.05
N SER A 88 -14.37 2.29 -24.77
CA SER A 88 -14.29 0.81 -24.83
C SER A 88 -13.15 0.17 -24.03
N HIS A 89 -12.22 0.94 -23.48
CA HIS A 89 -11.18 0.40 -22.61
C HIS A 89 -11.32 1.04 -21.22
N PRO A 90 -11.88 0.36 -20.20
CA PRO A 90 -11.57 0.75 -18.83
C PRO A 90 -10.05 0.96 -18.70
N PRO A 91 -9.59 1.97 -17.93
CA PRO A 91 -8.18 2.09 -17.65
C PRO A 91 -7.71 0.71 -17.19
N ALA A 92 -6.71 0.17 -17.90
CA ALA A 92 -6.11 -1.10 -17.57
C ALA A 92 -5.88 -1.08 -16.06
N ILE A 93 -6.39 -2.10 -15.34
CA ILE A 93 -6.23 -2.17 -13.90
C ILE A 93 -4.72 -2.12 -13.65
N ASP A 94 -4.26 -0.97 -13.18
CA ASP A 94 -2.86 -0.78 -12.86
C ASP A 94 -2.53 -1.77 -11.74
N HIS A 95 -1.86 -2.86 -12.13
CA HIS A 95 -1.36 -3.87 -11.20
C HIS A 95 -0.31 -3.28 -10.24
N SER A 96 0.09 -2.02 -10.43
CA SER A 96 1.03 -1.27 -9.57
C SER A 96 0.35 -0.56 -8.40
N PHE A 97 -0.97 -0.67 -8.22
CA PHE A 97 -1.63 -0.07 -7.06
C PHE A 97 -1.21 -0.78 -5.77
N ASN A 98 -0.37 -0.09 -4.99
CA ASN A 98 0.04 -0.53 -3.66
C ASN A 98 -0.97 -0.04 -2.61
N PRO A 99 -1.45 -0.92 -1.72
CA PRO A 99 -2.37 -0.52 -0.66
C PRO A 99 -1.67 0.47 0.28
N PRO A 100 -2.34 1.58 0.69
CA PRO A 100 -1.75 2.52 1.62
C PRO A 100 -1.45 1.84 2.96
N LEU A 101 -0.33 2.17 3.61
CA LEU A 101 0.01 1.55 4.90
C LEU A 101 -0.71 2.21 6.08
N PHE A 102 -1.05 3.49 5.96
CA PHE A 102 -1.66 4.32 7.00
C PHE A 102 -2.88 5.06 6.48
N CYS A 103 -3.84 5.29 7.36
CA CYS A 103 -4.98 6.15 7.06
C CYS A 103 -4.53 7.61 6.90
N ILE A 104 -4.97 8.26 5.83
CA ILE A 104 -4.63 9.67 5.58
C ILE A 104 -5.35 10.63 6.53
N ASN A 105 -6.50 10.24 7.08
CA ASN A 105 -7.28 11.07 7.99
C ASN A 105 -6.80 10.93 9.45
N CYS A 106 -6.75 9.70 9.99
CA CYS A 106 -6.39 9.49 11.41
C CYS A 106 -4.93 9.07 11.64
N GLY A 107 -4.16 8.72 10.61
CA GLY A 107 -2.76 8.27 10.74
C GLY A 107 -2.58 6.87 11.33
N SER A 108 -3.64 6.17 11.70
CA SER A 108 -3.54 4.79 12.21
C SER A 108 -3.11 3.82 11.10
N PRO A 109 -2.25 2.83 11.41
CA PRO A 109 -1.89 1.79 10.46
C PRO A 109 -3.12 0.93 10.15
N TYR A 110 -3.30 0.56 8.89
CA TYR A 110 -4.35 -0.37 8.49
C TYR A 110 -4.09 -1.79 9.02
N PRO A 111 -5.12 -2.66 9.07
CA PRO A 111 -4.99 -4.02 9.61
C PRO A 111 -3.84 -4.83 8.97
N TRP A 112 -3.64 -4.72 7.66
CA TRP A 112 -2.56 -5.43 6.97
C TRP A 112 -1.18 -4.94 7.39
N THR A 113 -1.00 -3.64 7.60
CA THR A 113 0.24 -3.06 8.12
C THR A 113 0.50 -3.58 9.53
N GLN A 114 -0.51 -3.57 10.40
CA GLN A 114 -0.37 -4.07 11.77
C GLN A 114 0.01 -5.55 11.82
N ARG A 115 -0.65 -6.38 10.99
CA ARG A 115 -0.35 -7.82 10.89
C ARG A 115 1.07 -8.06 10.43
N LYS A 116 1.54 -7.37 9.37
CA LYS A 116 2.94 -7.49 8.91
C LYS A 116 3.96 -7.09 9.99
N LEU A 117 3.69 -6.01 10.74
CA LEU A 117 4.56 -5.61 11.85
C LEU A 117 4.58 -6.64 12.99
N GLN A 118 3.46 -7.28 13.26
CA GLN A 118 3.39 -8.35 14.24
C GLN A 118 4.20 -9.58 13.80
N GLU A 119 4.05 -10.00 12.55
CA GLU A 119 4.85 -11.09 11.96
C GLU A 119 6.35 -10.78 12.01
N ALA A 120 6.75 -9.56 11.65
CA ALA A 120 8.16 -9.13 11.75
C ALA A 120 8.69 -9.28 13.19
N ARG A 121 7.93 -8.85 14.20
CA ARG A 121 8.34 -8.99 15.62
C ARG A 121 8.46 -10.46 16.03
N GLU A 122 7.56 -11.30 15.56
CA GLU A 122 7.60 -12.72 15.86
C GLU A 122 8.85 -13.40 15.25
N LEU A 123 9.17 -13.08 14.00
CA LEU A 123 10.42 -13.55 13.37
C LEU A 123 11.67 -13.06 14.12
N ILE A 124 11.67 -11.82 14.61
CA ILE A 124 12.75 -11.27 15.42
C ILE A 124 12.93 -12.07 16.72
N ARG A 125 11.84 -12.46 17.38
CA ARG A 125 11.91 -13.28 18.60
C ARG A 125 12.48 -14.66 18.33
N GLN A 126 12.16 -15.24 17.18
CA GLN A 126 12.64 -16.56 16.76
C GLN A 126 14.09 -16.54 16.26
N ALA A 127 14.67 -15.38 15.95
CA ALA A 127 16.08 -15.29 15.58
C ALA A 127 17.00 -15.63 16.77
N GLU A 128 17.49 -16.87 16.82
CA GLU A 128 18.42 -17.35 17.85
C GLU A 128 19.77 -16.63 17.83
N ALA A 129 20.16 -16.09 16.67
CA ALA A 129 21.42 -15.35 16.49
C ALA A 129 21.44 -13.95 17.16
N LEU A 130 20.31 -13.51 17.72
CA LEU A 130 20.15 -12.21 18.37
C LEU A 130 20.04 -12.34 19.88
N THR A 131 20.72 -11.45 20.59
CA THR A 131 20.59 -11.27 22.04
C THR A 131 19.24 -10.65 22.41
N ALA A 132 18.85 -10.75 23.69
CA ALA A 132 17.60 -10.15 24.17
C ALA A 132 17.55 -8.62 23.94
N ASP A 133 18.66 -7.93 24.19
CA ASP A 133 18.76 -6.47 23.98
C ASP A 133 18.69 -6.11 22.49
N GLU A 134 19.31 -6.90 21.61
CA GLU A 134 19.21 -6.72 20.16
C GLU A 134 17.78 -6.94 19.66
N LYS A 135 17.08 -7.96 20.17
CA LYS A 135 15.67 -8.22 19.82
C LYS A 135 14.78 -7.04 20.24
N LEU A 136 14.92 -6.55 21.46
CA LEU A 136 14.18 -5.40 21.96
C LEU A 136 14.45 -4.13 21.13
N ALA A 137 15.73 -3.88 20.81
CA ALA A 137 16.12 -2.76 19.98
C ALA A 137 15.53 -2.87 18.56
N LEU A 138 15.48 -4.07 18.00
CA LEU A 138 14.96 -4.31 16.65
C LEU A 138 13.44 -4.21 16.59
N GLU A 139 12.73 -4.72 17.59
CA GLU A 139 11.27 -4.55 17.69
C GLU A 139 10.87 -3.07 17.76
N ALA A 140 11.67 -2.23 18.42
CA ALA A 140 11.45 -0.78 18.43
C ALA A 140 11.67 -0.15 17.04
N ASP A 141 12.72 -0.56 16.33
CA ASP A 141 13.02 -0.04 14.97
C ASP A 141 11.96 -0.39 13.95
N VAL A 142 11.34 -1.57 14.06
CA VAL A 142 10.29 -2.00 13.14
C VAL A 142 9.16 -0.95 13.07
N ASN A 143 8.84 -0.27 14.17
CA ASN A 143 7.87 0.82 14.16
C ASN A 143 8.40 2.08 13.46
N ASP A 144 9.66 2.43 13.73
CA ASP A 144 10.32 3.63 13.19
C ASP A 144 10.63 3.52 11.69
N LEU A 145 10.66 2.32 11.11
CA LEU A 145 10.80 2.10 9.67
C LEU A 145 9.55 2.41 8.85
N THR A 146 8.38 2.25 9.47
CA THR A 146 7.11 2.40 8.73
C THR A 146 6.71 3.85 8.53
N ARG A 147 7.22 4.74 9.35
CA ARG A 147 6.94 6.18 9.32
C ARG A 147 8.22 6.83 8.82
N ASP A 148 8.23 7.41 7.61
CA ASP A 148 9.34 8.25 7.13
C ASP A 148 9.61 9.38 8.14
N ALA A 149 10.46 9.11 9.13
CA ALA A 149 10.66 9.93 10.32
C ALA A 149 12.16 10.09 10.59
N PRO A 150 12.59 11.07 11.41
CA PRO A 150 14.01 11.27 11.69
C PRO A 150 14.76 10.03 12.22
N ARG A 151 14.05 9.12 12.88
CA ARG A 151 14.60 7.85 13.39
C ARG A 151 14.78 6.76 12.34
N THR A 152 14.15 6.90 11.17
CA THR A 152 14.17 5.89 10.09
C THR A 152 15.59 5.59 9.61
N LEU A 153 16.48 6.58 9.58
CA LEU A 153 17.88 6.36 9.20
C LEU A 153 18.60 5.41 10.17
N THR A 154 18.53 5.70 11.47
CA THR A 154 19.18 4.88 12.51
C THR A 154 18.58 3.48 12.55
N ALA A 155 17.25 3.38 12.46
CA ALA A 155 16.54 2.10 12.41
C ALA A 155 16.93 1.28 11.19
N ALA A 156 17.00 1.89 10.00
CA ALA A 156 17.34 1.20 8.76
C ALA A 156 18.80 0.71 8.75
N ILE A 157 19.74 1.49 9.29
CA ILE A 157 21.14 1.06 9.43
C ILE A 157 21.26 -0.13 10.38
N ARG A 158 20.60 -0.06 11.56
CA ARG A 158 20.64 -1.15 12.54
C ARG A 158 20.01 -2.43 12.00
N ILE A 159 18.87 -2.31 11.33
CA ILE A 159 18.20 -3.43 10.66
C ILE A 159 19.09 -4.04 9.58
N ARG A 160 19.73 -3.23 8.74
CA ARG A 160 20.67 -3.75 7.73
C ARG A 160 21.82 -4.55 8.37
N ALA A 161 22.39 -4.05 9.46
CA ALA A 161 23.45 -4.72 10.19
C ALA A 161 22.99 -6.07 10.78
N VAL A 162 21.77 -6.11 11.32
CA VAL A 162 21.17 -7.36 11.82
C VAL A 162 20.89 -8.34 10.69
N LEU A 163 20.27 -7.91 9.59
CA LEU A 163 19.96 -8.77 8.45
C LEU A 163 21.22 -9.37 7.80
N ALA A 164 22.38 -8.71 7.93
CA ALA A 164 23.65 -9.27 7.50
C ALA A 164 24.18 -10.38 8.43
N ARG A 165 23.78 -10.36 9.71
CA ARG A 165 24.19 -11.33 10.74
C ARG A 165 23.24 -12.50 10.93
N VAL A 166 22.00 -12.40 10.43
CA VAL A 166 20.99 -13.46 10.50
C VAL A 166 20.90 -14.14 9.13
N PRO A 167 21.75 -15.12 8.82
CA PRO A 167 21.64 -15.90 7.59
C PRO A 167 20.49 -16.90 7.67
N GLY A 168 20.04 -17.37 6.50
CA GLY A 168 19.04 -18.43 6.39
C GLY A 168 17.61 -17.92 6.32
N VAL A 169 16.66 -18.86 6.51
CA VAL A 169 15.24 -18.65 6.22
C VAL A 169 14.64 -17.50 7.03
N VAL A 170 15.02 -17.36 8.31
CA VAL A 170 14.52 -16.29 9.19
C VAL A 170 14.98 -14.91 8.71
N GLY A 171 16.24 -14.77 8.29
CA GLY A 171 16.79 -13.51 7.79
C GLY A 171 16.15 -13.06 6.48
N SER A 172 15.94 -14.00 5.55
CA SER A 172 15.22 -13.74 4.30
C SER A 172 13.77 -13.33 4.54
N ALA A 173 13.03 -14.10 5.33
CA ALA A 173 11.63 -13.80 5.65
C ALA A 173 11.48 -12.44 6.36
N LEU A 174 12.38 -12.13 7.30
CA LEU A 174 12.38 -10.84 7.98
C LEU A 174 12.67 -9.68 7.02
N ARG A 175 13.61 -9.85 6.08
CA ARG A 175 13.91 -8.85 5.06
C ARG A 175 12.70 -8.56 4.19
N ASP A 176 12.01 -9.60 3.72
CA ASP A 176 10.86 -9.46 2.83
C ASP A 176 9.73 -8.67 3.50
N ILE A 177 9.38 -9.04 4.74
CA ILE A 177 8.35 -8.33 5.51
C ILE A 177 8.76 -6.88 5.77
N ILE A 178 10.02 -6.64 6.15
CA ILE A 178 10.50 -5.28 6.41
C ILE A 178 10.42 -4.42 5.15
N VAL A 179 10.83 -4.92 3.99
CA VAL A 179 10.80 -4.16 2.73
C VAL A 179 9.38 -3.80 2.31
N GLU A 180 8.38 -4.62 2.64
CA GLU A 180 6.99 -4.31 2.32
C GLU A 180 6.39 -3.18 3.16
N VAL A 181 6.81 -3.06 4.43
CA VAL A 181 6.28 -2.05 5.37
C VAL A 181 7.18 -0.84 5.55
N ALA A 182 8.45 -0.96 5.15
CA ALA A 182 9.43 0.10 5.20
C ALA A 182 9.02 1.25 4.29
N SER A 183 9.33 2.46 4.74
CA SER A 183 9.26 3.62 3.88
C SER A 183 10.24 3.55 2.71
N GLU A 184 10.02 4.32 1.64
CA GLU A 184 10.89 4.31 0.47
C GLU A 184 12.34 4.73 0.83
N ALA A 185 12.52 5.62 1.81
CA ALA A 185 13.84 5.97 2.33
C ALA A 185 14.50 4.77 3.03
N ALA A 186 13.76 4.04 3.86
CA ALA A 186 14.25 2.86 4.56
C ALA A 186 14.60 1.72 3.59
N LYS A 187 13.77 1.46 2.57
CA LYS A 187 14.02 0.41 1.56
C LYS A 187 15.37 0.62 0.87
N LYS A 188 15.67 1.85 0.43
CA LYS A 188 16.94 2.19 -0.21
C LYS A 188 18.15 1.88 0.68
N ILE A 189 18.05 2.16 1.98
CA ILE A 189 19.13 1.88 2.93
C ILE A 189 19.31 0.38 3.15
N ILE A 190 18.20 -0.36 3.32
CA ILE A 190 18.16 -1.78 3.66
C ILE A 190 18.59 -2.67 2.48
N LEU A 191 18.14 -2.32 1.27
CA LEU A 191 18.47 -3.04 0.04
C LEU A 191 19.87 -2.70 -0.46
N GLY A 192 20.40 -1.53 -0.10
CA GLY A 192 21.66 -1.03 -0.64
C GLY A 192 21.52 -0.54 -2.09
N PRO A 193 22.59 0.08 -2.64
CA PRO A 193 22.67 0.38 -4.07
C PRO A 193 22.76 -0.90 -4.92
#